data_AF-A0A2P4XRD5-F1
#
_entry.id   AF-A0A2P4XRD5-F1
#
_cell.length_a   1.000
_cell.length_b   1.000
_cell.length_c   1.000
_cell.angle_alpha   90.00
_cell.angle_beta   90.00
_cell.angle_gamma   90.00
#
_symmetry.space_group_name_H-M   'P 1'
#
loop_
_entity.id
_entity.type
_entity.pdbx_description
1 polymer ?
#
loop_
_entity_poly.entity_id
_entity_poly.type
_entity_poly.pdbx_seq_one_letter_code
_entity_poly.pdbx_strand_id
1 'polypeptide(L)'
;MMDRGEFPHLTDAQFESVRKMVGIFGGDALRSLAAATPAEQVERIDAFDTYKRGLIAHGKNLHFWVREVELAMDAAPISTSARFHPVQPRRSGEDVGVHARSDNAGLFHNLGSA
;
A
#
# COMPACT_ATOMS: atom_id res chain seq x y z
N MET A 1 8.18 19.41 -32.20
CA MET A 1 6.96 20.15 -31.87
C MET A 1 5.94 19.79 -32.93
N MET A 2 4.75 19.29 -32.56
CA MET A 2 3.72 18.96 -33.57
C MET A 2 3.15 20.23 -34.18
N ASP A 3 2.98 20.26 -35.49
CA ASP A 3 2.38 21.38 -36.21
C ASP A 3 0.85 21.25 -36.24
N ARG A 4 0.14 22.37 -36.03
CA ARG A 4 -1.32 22.41 -36.00
C ARG A 4 -1.95 22.22 -37.40
N GLY A 5 -1.17 22.42 -38.46
CA GLY A 5 -1.62 22.31 -39.85
C GLY A 5 -2.05 20.90 -40.27
N GLU A 6 -1.65 19.87 -39.52
CA GLU A 6 -2.03 18.48 -39.78
C GLU A 6 -3.47 18.17 -39.33
N PHE A 7 -4.02 19.01 -38.44
CA PHE A 7 -5.36 18.85 -37.88
C PHE A 7 -6.14 20.18 -37.86
N PRO A 8 -6.42 20.78 -39.04
CA PRO A 8 -7.01 22.12 -39.12
C PRO A 8 -8.47 22.18 -38.61
N HIS A 9 -9.13 21.04 -38.49
CA HIS A 9 -10.54 20.94 -38.09
C HIS A 9 -10.74 20.76 -36.58
N LEU A 10 -9.65 20.60 -35.80
CA LEU A 10 -9.73 20.38 -34.36
C LEU A 10 -9.79 21.68 -33.59
N THR A 11 -10.58 21.66 -32.52
CA THR A 11 -10.54 22.70 -31.48
C THR A 11 -9.21 22.63 -30.70
N ASP A 12 -8.84 23.71 -30.02
CA ASP A 12 -7.62 23.72 -29.20
C ASP A 12 -7.61 22.62 -28.13
N ALA A 13 -8.77 22.36 -27.51
CA ALA A 13 -8.94 21.29 -26.53
C ALA A 13 -8.72 19.91 -27.15
N GLN A 14 -9.28 19.65 -28.33
CA GLN A 14 -9.05 18.40 -29.05
C GLN A 14 -7.59 18.24 -29.46
N PHE A 15 -6.92 19.32 -29.87
CA PHE A 15 -5.51 19.30 -30.24
C PHE A 15 -4.58 19.06 -29.03
N GLU A 16 -4.95 19.56 -27.84
CA GLU A 16 -4.30 19.15 -26.57
C GLU A 16 -4.48 17.65 -26.31
N SER A 17 -5.66 17.10 -26.59
CA SER A 17 -5.90 15.65 -26.48
C SER A 17 -5.09 14.84 -27.50
N VAL A 18 -4.83 15.35 -28.71
CA VAL A 18 -3.87 14.74 -29.66
C VAL A 18 -2.48 14.69 -29.05
N ARG A 19 -1.94 15.80 -28.55
CA ARG A 19 -0.61 15.81 -27.90
C ARG A 19 -0.51 14.79 -26.76
N LYS A 20 -1.59 14.66 -25.98
CA LYS A 20 -1.66 13.71 -24.87
C LYS A 20 -1.75 12.25 -25.32
N MET A 21 -2.54 11.97 -26.34
CA MET A 21 -2.64 10.65 -26.97
C MET A 21 -1.26 10.20 -27.47
N VAL A 22 -0.54 11.10 -28.14
CA VAL A 22 0.77 10.80 -28.72
C VAL A 22 1.86 10.64 -27.66
N GLY A 23 1.74 11.38 -26.55
CA GLY A 23 2.60 11.17 -25.39
C GLY A 23 2.43 9.78 -24.73
N ILE A 24 1.30 9.09 -24.97
CA ILE A 24 1.02 7.76 -24.40
C ILE A 24 1.29 6.65 -25.42
N PHE A 25 0.79 6.79 -26.64
CA PHE A 25 0.85 5.75 -27.68
C PHE A 25 2.05 5.89 -28.62
N GLY A 26 2.74 7.05 -28.59
CA GLY A 26 3.88 7.35 -29.47
C GLY A 26 3.46 7.93 -30.83
N GLY A 27 4.46 8.18 -31.69
CA GLY A 27 4.28 8.86 -32.97
C GLY A 27 3.46 8.08 -34.01
N ASP A 28 3.35 6.76 -33.89
CA ASP A 28 2.52 5.96 -34.80
C ASP A 28 1.02 6.26 -34.62
N ALA A 29 0.61 6.68 -33.42
CA ALA A 29 -0.75 7.15 -33.17
C ALA A 29 -1.05 8.45 -33.91
N LEU A 30 -0.08 9.37 -34.05
CA LEU A 30 -0.23 10.54 -34.93
C LEU A 30 -0.48 10.10 -36.36
N ARG A 31 0.38 9.20 -36.89
CA ARG A 31 0.26 8.74 -38.27
C ARG A 31 -1.09 8.04 -38.51
N SER A 32 -1.55 7.24 -37.55
CA SER A 32 -2.86 6.58 -37.62
C SER A 32 -4.05 7.54 -37.50
N LEU A 33 -3.89 8.65 -36.77
CA LEU A 33 -4.92 9.67 -36.62
C LEU A 33 -4.96 10.59 -37.86
N ALA A 34 -3.80 11.00 -38.37
CA ALA A 34 -3.66 11.82 -39.57
C ALA A 34 -4.19 11.11 -40.83
N ALA A 35 -4.04 9.78 -40.90
CA ALA A 35 -4.59 8.98 -42.00
C ALA A 35 -6.13 8.82 -41.97
N ALA A 36 -6.78 9.16 -40.85
CA ALA A 36 -8.23 9.06 -40.70
C ALA A 36 -8.92 10.28 -41.33
N THR A 37 -10.18 10.12 -41.74
CA THR A 37 -10.97 11.25 -42.24
C THR A 37 -11.19 12.30 -41.13
N PRO A 38 -11.47 13.58 -41.45
CA PRO A 38 -11.69 14.61 -40.43
C PRO A 38 -12.77 14.26 -39.40
N ALA A 39 -13.83 13.57 -39.82
CA ALA A 39 -14.89 13.11 -38.93
C ALA A 39 -14.38 12.03 -37.96
N GLU A 40 -13.63 11.04 -38.46
CA GLU A 40 -13.04 9.99 -37.63
C GLU A 40 -11.97 10.54 -36.67
N GLN A 41 -11.22 11.58 -37.08
CA GLN A 41 -10.24 12.22 -36.19
C GLN A 41 -10.91 12.78 -34.94
N VAL A 42 -12.00 13.52 -35.13
CA VAL A 42 -12.81 14.09 -34.04
C VAL A 42 -13.40 12.98 -33.17
N GLU A 43 -13.97 11.95 -33.79
CA GLU A 43 -14.56 10.82 -33.08
C GLU A 43 -13.54 10.06 -32.23
N ARG A 44 -12.35 9.76 -32.78
CA ARG A 44 -11.28 9.06 -32.06
C ARG A 44 -10.75 9.87 -30.89
N ILE A 45 -10.67 11.20 -31.03
CA ILE A 45 -10.26 12.09 -29.94
C ILE A 45 -11.33 12.13 -28.85
N ASP A 46 -12.61 12.24 -29.20
CA ASP A 46 -13.69 12.27 -28.21
C ASP A 46 -13.85 10.92 -27.49
N ALA A 47 -13.69 9.82 -28.22
CA ALA A 47 -13.62 8.48 -27.65
C ALA A 47 -12.46 8.36 -26.64
N PHE A 48 -11.28 8.88 -27.00
CA PHE A 48 -10.12 8.92 -26.11
C PHE A 48 -10.37 9.78 -24.86
N ASP A 49 -10.98 10.95 -25.00
CA ASP A 49 -11.29 11.82 -23.85
C ASP A 49 -12.35 11.20 -22.92
N THR A 50 -13.32 10.50 -23.49
CA THR A 50 -14.29 9.72 -22.73
C THR A 50 -13.63 8.57 -21.97
N TYR A 51 -12.77 7.80 -22.64
CA TYR A 51 -12.00 6.74 -21.99
C TYR A 51 -11.13 7.27 -20.84
N LYS A 52 -10.38 8.34 -21.09
CA LYS A 52 -9.54 9.02 -20.09
C LYS A 52 -10.33 9.51 -18.89
N ARG A 53 -11.51 10.11 -19.11
CA ARG A 53 -12.39 10.54 -18.01
C ARG A 53 -12.88 9.34 -17.19
N GLY A 54 -13.26 8.25 -17.85
CA GLY A 54 -13.62 6.98 -17.20
C GLY A 54 -12.47 6.41 -16.36
N LEU A 55 -11.27 6.41 -16.91
CA LEU A 55 -10.06 5.94 -16.22
C LEU A 55 -9.76 6.78 -14.97
N ILE A 56 -9.87 8.11 -15.05
CA ILE A 56 -9.69 9.00 -13.90
C ILE A 56 -10.76 8.74 -12.83
N ALA A 57 -12.01 8.56 -13.23
CA ALA A 57 -13.09 8.24 -12.29
C ALA A 57 -12.85 6.91 -11.58
N HIS A 58 -12.45 5.89 -12.34
CA HIS A 58 -12.13 4.57 -11.79
C HIS A 58 -10.93 4.62 -10.84
N GLY A 59 -9.86 5.33 -11.22
CA GLY A 59 -8.69 5.53 -10.35
C GLY A 59 -9.03 6.26 -9.04
N LYS A 60 -9.93 7.25 -9.08
CA LYS A 60 -10.42 7.92 -7.86
C LYS A 60 -11.21 6.96 -6.96
N ASN A 61 -12.04 6.11 -7.54
CA ASN A 61 -12.78 5.10 -6.77
C ASN A 61 -11.83 4.09 -6.12
N LEU A 62 -10.83 3.61 -6.86
CA LEU A 62 -9.82 2.71 -6.31
C LEU A 62 -9.04 3.37 -5.17
N HIS A 63 -8.59 4.62 -5.36
CA HIS A 63 -7.90 5.37 -4.32
C HIS A 63 -8.76 5.56 -3.06
N PHE A 64 -10.08 5.74 -3.21
CA PHE A 64 -11.00 5.78 -2.09
C PHE A 64 -11.01 4.45 -1.31
N TRP A 65 -11.13 3.32 -1.98
CA TRP A 65 -11.09 1.99 -1.34
C TRP A 65 -9.75 1.69 -0.68
N VAL A 66 -8.64 2.07 -1.31
CA VAL A 66 -7.30 1.93 -0.71
C VAL A 66 -7.21 2.72 0.59
N ARG A 67 -7.68 3.97 0.61
CA ARG A 67 -7.68 4.79 1.83
C ARG A 67 -8.57 4.23 2.94
N GLU A 68 -9.69 3.61 2.59
CA GLU A 68 -10.60 3.01 3.57
C GLU A 68 -9.95 1.78 4.23
N VAL A 69 -9.35 0.90 3.43
CA VAL A 69 -8.60 -0.26 3.93
C VAL A 69 -7.42 0.18 4.78
N GLU A 70 -6.64 1.18 4.34
CA GLU A 70 -5.51 1.73 5.09
C GLU A 70 -5.96 2.28 6.46
N LEU A 71 -7.05 3.05 6.49
CA LEU A 71 -7.64 3.53 7.75
C LEU A 71 -8.12 2.39 8.66
N ALA A 72 -8.74 1.34 8.10
CA ALA A 72 -9.19 0.19 8.87
C ALA A 72 -8.01 -0.61 9.47
N MET A 73 -6.90 -0.69 8.73
CA MET A 73 -5.66 -1.32 9.21
C MET A 73 -5.00 -0.49 10.31
N ASP A 74 -4.91 0.83 10.16
CA ASP A 74 -4.35 1.73 11.16
C ASP A 74 -5.20 1.83 12.44
N ALA A 75 -6.52 1.66 12.31
CA ALA A 75 -7.46 1.67 13.43
C ALA A 75 -7.50 0.34 14.20
N ALA A 76 -7.00 -0.76 13.65
CA ALA A 76 -6.94 -2.04 14.33
C ALA A 76 -5.79 -2.03 15.34
N PRO A 77 -6.05 -2.09 16.67
CA PRO A 77 -4.96 -2.18 17.62
C PRO A 77 -4.26 -3.52 17.45
N ILE A 78 -2.99 -3.48 17.06
CA ILE A 78 -2.10 -4.64 17.12
C ILE A 78 -1.91 -4.99 18.60
N SER A 79 -2.81 -5.79 19.16
CA SER A 79 -2.59 -6.47 20.43
C SER A 79 -1.85 -7.79 20.15
N THR A 80 -0.61 -7.69 19.67
CA THR A 80 0.35 -8.80 19.76
C THR A 80 1.34 -8.53 20.90
N SER A 81 0.80 -8.29 22.09
CA SER A 81 1.57 -8.55 23.31
C SER A 81 1.65 -10.06 23.49
N ALA A 82 2.73 -10.65 23.00
CA ALA A 82 3.14 -12.01 23.27
C ALA A 82 3.09 -12.30 24.78
N ARG A 83 2.21 -13.23 25.19
CA ARG A 83 2.33 -13.93 26.46
C ARG A 83 1.83 -15.37 26.30
N PHE A 84 2.44 -16.07 25.36
CA PHE A 84 2.50 -17.52 25.46
C PHE A 84 3.42 -17.85 26.63
N HIS A 85 2.85 -18.23 27.78
CA HIS A 85 3.58 -18.94 28.81
C HIS A 85 3.54 -20.44 28.43
N PRO A 86 4.62 -21.03 27.88
CA PRO A 86 4.67 -22.48 27.76
C PRO A 86 4.64 -23.08 29.17
N VAL A 87 3.62 -23.90 29.45
CA VAL A 87 3.57 -24.75 30.65
C VAL A 87 4.80 -25.64 30.61
N GLN A 88 5.68 -25.50 31.59
CA GLN A 88 6.81 -26.42 31.80
C GLN A 88 6.25 -27.76 32.29
N PRO A 89 6.46 -28.89 31.57
CA PRO A 89 6.17 -30.20 32.10
C PRO A 89 7.10 -30.47 33.28
N ARG A 90 6.49 -30.68 34.45
CA ARG A 90 7.16 -31.08 35.69
C ARG A 90 8.14 -32.22 35.40
N ARG A 91 9.45 -31.98 35.48
CA ARG A 91 10.43 -33.04 35.31
C ARG A 91 10.27 -34.07 36.43
N SER A 92 10.08 -35.29 35.97
CA SER A 92 10.00 -36.53 36.72
C SER A 92 11.33 -36.83 37.44
N GLY A 93 11.23 -37.23 38.71
CA GLY A 93 12.01 -38.32 39.31
C GLY A 93 13.50 -38.12 39.57
N GLU A 94 13.82 -37.67 40.79
CA GLU A 94 15.07 -37.97 41.50
C GLU A 94 14.62 -38.26 42.94
N ASP A 95 14.19 -39.49 43.21
CA ASP A 95 14.96 -40.58 43.83
C ASP A 95 15.73 -40.22 45.10
N VAL A 96 15.57 -41.12 46.08
CA VAL A 96 15.78 -40.96 47.50
C VAL A 96 17.26 -40.87 47.86
N GLY A 97 17.66 -39.75 48.47
CA GLY A 97 18.93 -39.60 49.21
C GLY A 97 18.66 -39.12 50.62
N VAL A 98 18.35 -40.04 51.53
CA VAL A 98 18.38 -39.79 52.99
C VAL A 98 19.82 -39.66 53.48
N HIS A 99 19.99 -38.88 54.58
CA HIS A 99 21.18 -38.73 55.44
C HIS A 99 22.13 -37.57 55.05
N ALA A 100 22.54 -36.61 55.90
CA ALA A 100 22.50 -36.49 57.36
C ALA A 100 22.52 -35.03 57.84
N ARG A 101 21.83 -34.82 58.96
CA ARG A 101 22.01 -33.85 60.06
C ARG A 101 23.33 -33.05 60.08
N SER A 102 23.24 -31.72 60.17
CA SER A 102 24.06 -30.94 61.12
C SER A 102 23.46 -29.55 61.33
N ASP A 103 23.16 -29.27 62.59
CA ASP A 103 22.65 -28.00 63.10
C ASP A 103 23.77 -26.95 63.08
N ASN A 104 23.48 -25.70 62.73
CA ASN A 104 24.29 -24.57 63.22
C ASN A 104 23.45 -23.29 63.35
N ALA A 105 23.12 -22.97 64.60
CA ALA A 105 22.56 -21.70 65.01
C ALA A 105 23.69 -20.68 65.20
N GLY A 106 23.50 -19.48 64.64
CA GLY A 106 24.37 -18.32 64.84
C GLY A 106 24.09 -17.34 63.69
N LEU A 107 23.79 -16.07 63.88
CA LEU A 107 24.08 -15.17 64.98
C LEU A 107 23.26 -13.89 64.69
N PHE A 108 22.23 -13.58 65.50
CA PHE A 108 21.58 -12.26 65.45
C PHE A 108 22.32 -11.32 66.41
N HIS A 109 22.92 -10.25 65.88
CA HIS A 109 23.17 -8.92 66.48
C HIS A 109 23.93 -8.06 65.44
N ASN A 110 23.62 -6.80 65.19
CA ASN A 110 23.77 -5.63 66.07
C ASN A 110 22.85 -4.50 65.54
N LEU A 111 21.85 -4.03 66.30
CA LEU A 111 21.86 -2.85 67.19
C LEU A 111 22.26 -1.51 66.52
N GLY A 112 21.24 -0.73 66.19
CA GLY A 112 20.94 0.59 66.80
C GLY A 112 22.03 1.64 66.99
N SER A 113 21.71 2.82 66.42
CA SER A 113 21.95 4.18 66.92
C SER A 113 23.32 4.83 66.73
N ALA A 114 23.31 5.93 65.96
CA ALA A 114 23.46 7.29 66.50
C ALA A 114 22.62 8.27 65.66
#